data_AF-A0A814U708-F1
#
_entry.id   AF-A0A814U708-F1
#
_cell.length_a   1.000
_cell.length_b   1.000
_cell.length_c   1.000
_cell.angle_alpha   90.00
_cell.angle_beta   90.00
_cell.angle_gamma   90.00
#
_symmetry.space_group_name_H-M   'P 1'
#
loop_
_entity.id
_entity.type
_entity.pdbx_description
1 polymer ?
#
loop_
_entity_poly.entity_id
_entity_poly.type
_entity_poly.pdbx_seq_one_letter_code
_entity_poly.pdbx_strand_id
1 'polypeptide(L)'
;MKYLRAVLVLCLIGYVSSTVSVQDYVDTMLSNINNKKEVIENNPALVHHIYQYFQAVYPRPDTSRMIDFQKSKRMEIFKSNLLYVMRHNEDSSTTFKLKINQMSDWTDEERDALR
;
A
#
# COMPACT_ATOMS: atom_id res chain seq x y z
N MET A 1 9.40 -42.67 -36.03
CA MET A 1 10.16 -41.40 -36.01
C MET A 1 9.23 -40.27 -35.61
N LYS A 2 9.74 -39.37 -34.75
CA LYS A 2 9.23 -38.04 -34.34
C LYS A 2 8.20 -37.98 -33.20
N TYR A 3 8.79 -37.72 -32.02
CA TYR A 3 8.24 -37.08 -30.84
C TYR A 3 7.64 -35.69 -31.14
N LEU A 4 6.54 -35.33 -30.45
CA LEU A 4 6.30 -33.99 -29.87
C LEU A 4 5.07 -34.12 -28.94
N ARG A 5 5.24 -34.38 -27.63
CA ARG A 5 5.32 -33.37 -26.56
C ARG A 5 4.33 -32.22 -26.71
N ALA A 6 3.24 -32.26 -25.93
CA ALA A 6 2.80 -31.14 -25.11
C ALA A 6 1.85 -31.66 -24.02
N VAL A 7 2.41 -31.79 -22.83
CA VAL A 7 1.71 -32.09 -21.59
C VAL A 7 0.84 -30.87 -21.26
N LEU A 8 -0.47 -30.98 -21.46
CA LEU A 8 -1.43 -29.97 -21.02
C LEU A 8 -1.74 -30.25 -19.54
N VAL A 9 -0.81 -29.91 -18.64
CA VAL A 9 -1.12 -29.84 -17.21
C VAL A 9 -1.91 -28.55 -17.00
N LEU A 10 -3.24 -28.70 -17.02
CA LEU A 10 -4.16 -27.72 -16.48
C LEU A 10 -3.98 -27.70 -14.96
N CYS A 11 -2.96 -26.97 -14.50
CA CYS A 11 -2.87 -26.52 -13.12
C CYS A 11 -3.93 -25.44 -12.92
N LEU A 12 -5.18 -25.87 -12.73
CA LEU A 12 -6.22 -25.09 -12.05
C LEU A 12 -5.85 -25.07 -10.55
N ILE A 13 -4.76 -24.37 -10.23
CA ILE A 13 -4.50 -23.97 -8.86
C ILE A 13 -5.53 -22.88 -8.59
N GLY A 14 -6.51 -23.19 -7.74
CA GLY A 14 -7.48 -22.21 -7.28
C GLY A 14 -6.77 -20.94 -6.88
N TYR A 15 -7.08 -19.86 -7.60
CA TYR A 15 -6.56 -18.52 -7.37
C TYR A 15 -7.21 -17.97 -6.10
N VAL A 16 -6.85 -18.52 -4.94
CA VAL A 16 -7.05 -17.84 -3.66
C VAL A 16 -5.99 -16.75 -3.65
N SER A 17 -6.28 -15.63 -4.30
CA SER A 17 -5.48 -14.41 -4.21
C SER A 17 -5.68 -13.87 -2.79
N SER A 18 -5.00 -14.45 -1.81
CA SER A 18 -4.81 -13.80 -0.52
C SER A 18 -3.89 -12.62 -0.79
N THR A 19 -4.46 -11.48 -1.19
CA THR A 19 -3.71 -10.25 -1.36
C THR A 19 -3.02 -9.95 -0.03
N VAL A 20 -1.69 -9.89 -0.05
CA VAL A 20 -0.89 -9.51 1.12
C VAL A 20 -1.37 -8.14 1.61
N SER A 21 -1.50 -7.93 2.92
CA SER A 21 -1.97 -6.63 3.41
C SER A 21 -1.00 -5.52 3.00
N VAL A 22 -1.50 -4.29 2.83
CA VAL A 22 -0.61 -3.15 2.49
C VAL A 22 0.45 -2.95 3.57
N GLN A 23 0.13 -3.24 4.83
CA GLN A 23 1.09 -3.18 5.93
C GLN A 23 2.23 -4.18 5.74
N ASP A 24 1.92 -5.46 5.48
CA ASP A 24 2.95 -6.49 5.29
C ASP A 24 3.80 -6.22 4.05
N TYR A 25 3.20 -5.66 3.00
CA TYR A 25 3.92 -5.22 1.80
C TYR A 25 4.93 -4.13 2.13
N VAL A 26 4.51 -3.09 2.85
CA VAL A 26 5.39 -2.01 3.32
C VAL A 26 6.51 -2.56 4.20
N ASP A 27 6.19 -3.42 5.16
CA ASP A 27 7.16 -4.00 6.08
C ASP A 27 8.20 -4.85 5.35
N THR A 28 7.79 -5.59 4.31
CA THR A 28 8.69 -6.35 3.42
C THR A 28 9.60 -5.42 2.62
N MET A 29 9.05 -4.36 2.00
CA MET A 29 9.82 -3.40 1.21
C MET A 29 10.85 -2.64 2.05
N LEU A 30 10.56 -2.43 3.34
CA LEU A 30 11.40 -1.67 4.26
C LEU A 30 12.26 -2.55 5.17
N SER A 31 12.20 -3.89 5.08
CA SER A 31 12.79 -4.81 6.06
C SER A 31 14.31 -4.64 6.21
N ASN A 32 14.99 -4.35 5.11
CA ASN A 32 16.46 -4.24 5.04
C ASN A 32 16.94 -2.79 4.98
N ILE A 33 16.04 -1.83 5.22
CA ILE A 33 16.33 -0.40 5.10
C ILE A 33 16.55 0.18 6.50
N ASN A 34 17.77 0.65 6.73
CA ASN A 34 18.07 1.50 7.88
C ASN A 34 17.42 2.88 7.68
N ASN A 35 16.95 3.49 8.77
CA ASN A 35 16.24 4.78 8.75
C ASN A 35 15.04 4.83 7.78
N LYS A 36 14.09 3.91 7.97
CA LYS A 36 12.89 3.74 7.14
C LYS A 36 12.14 5.06 6.88
N LYS A 37 12.06 5.95 7.88
CA LYS A 37 11.38 7.25 7.78
C LYS A 37 12.03 8.17 6.75
N GLU A 38 13.34 8.35 6.85
CA GLU A 38 14.10 9.20 5.92
C GLU A 38 13.95 8.71 4.47
N VAL A 39 13.96 7.40 4.26
CA VAL A 39 13.78 6.82 2.92
C VAL A 39 12.38 7.10 2.38
N ILE A 40 11.33 6.96 3.19
CA ILE A 40 9.96 7.31 2.78
C ILE A 40 9.83 8.81 2.51
N GLU A 41 10.50 9.67 3.28
CA GLU A 41 10.47 11.13 3.09
C GLU A 41 11.16 11.56 1.79
N ASN A 42 12.31 10.98 1.47
CA ASN A 42 13.18 11.44 0.39
C ASN A 42 13.09 10.62 -0.91
N ASN A 43 12.34 9.52 -0.92
CA ASN A 43 12.18 8.66 -2.11
C ASN A 43 10.75 8.69 -2.66
N PRO A 44 10.40 9.68 -3.51
CA PRO A 44 9.06 9.79 -4.08
C PRO A 44 8.70 8.59 -4.98
N ALA A 45 9.68 7.94 -5.62
CA ALA A 45 9.44 6.76 -6.44
C ALA A 45 8.99 5.55 -5.61
N LEU A 46 9.62 5.34 -4.45
CA LEU A 46 9.21 4.29 -3.50
C LEU A 46 7.80 4.55 -2.96
N VAL A 47 7.52 5.79 -2.54
CA VAL A 47 6.19 6.17 -2.06
C VAL A 47 5.14 5.97 -3.14
N HIS A 48 5.43 6.37 -4.38
CA HIS A 48 4.55 6.15 -5.51
C HIS A 48 4.25 4.66 -5.72
N HIS A 49 5.28 3.81 -5.65
CA HIS A 49 5.12 2.36 -5.80
C HIS A 49 4.29 1.72 -4.68
N ILE A 50 4.53 2.11 -3.42
CA ILE A 50 3.71 1.68 -2.28
C ILE A 50 2.26 2.15 -2.47
N TYR A 51 2.06 3.38 -2.92
CA TYR A 51 0.74 3.95 -3.13
C TYR A 51 -0.02 3.26 -4.29
N GLN A 52 0.66 2.85 -5.34
CA GLN A 52 0.07 2.01 -6.39
C GLN A 52 -0.43 0.67 -5.84
N TYR A 53 0.38 0.01 -4.99
CA TYR A 53 -0.06 -1.22 -4.32
C TYR A 53 -1.26 -0.98 -3.41
N PHE A 54 -1.25 0.12 -2.64
CA PHE A 54 -2.38 0.56 -1.84
C PHE A 54 -3.66 0.71 -2.67
N GLN A 55 -3.60 1.37 -3.83
CA GLN A 55 -4.75 1.54 -4.72
C GLN A 55 -5.23 0.23 -5.36
N ALA A 56 -4.35 -0.74 -5.57
CA ALA A 56 -4.73 -2.06 -6.04
C ALA A 56 -5.52 -2.85 -4.98
N VAL A 57 -5.15 -2.71 -3.69
CA VAL A 57 -5.84 -3.36 -2.57
C VAL A 57 -7.12 -2.61 -2.18
N TYR A 58 -7.10 -1.28 -2.20
CA TYR A 58 -8.21 -0.40 -1.85
C TYR A 58 -8.62 0.48 -3.03
N PRO A 59 -9.22 -0.09 -4.09
CA PRO A 59 -9.59 0.67 -5.27
C PRO A 59 -10.68 1.69 -4.93
N ARG A 60 -10.45 2.98 -5.25
CA ARG A 60 -11.54 3.96 -5.21
C ARG A 60 -12.36 3.88 -6.51
N PRO A 61 -13.71 3.91 -6.41
CA PRO A 61 -14.59 3.82 -7.58
C PRO A 61 -14.34 4.87 -8.67
N ASP A 62 -13.75 6.01 -8.32
CA ASP A 62 -13.61 7.17 -9.22
C ASP A 62 -12.15 7.55 -9.52
N THR A 63 -11.17 6.69 -9.16
CA THR A 63 -9.73 6.98 -9.36
C THR A 63 -9.39 7.30 -10.82
N SER A 64 -10.07 6.66 -11.77
CA SER A 64 -9.85 6.86 -13.20
C SER A 64 -10.29 8.24 -13.69
N ARG A 65 -11.22 8.90 -13.00
CA ARG A 65 -11.71 10.24 -13.35
C ARG A 65 -10.98 11.36 -12.60
N MET A 66 -10.18 11.02 -11.59
CA MET A 66 -9.36 12.00 -10.87
C MET A 66 -8.27 12.57 -11.79
N ILE A 67 -8.17 13.90 -11.84
CA ILE A 67 -7.07 14.58 -12.52
C ILE A 67 -5.75 14.33 -11.78
N ASP A 68 -4.62 14.43 -12.48
CA ASP A 68 -3.30 14.10 -11.94
C ASP A 68 -2.95 14.91 -10.67
N PHE A 69 -3.36 16.19 -10.62
CA PHE A 69 -3.18 17.00 -9.42
C PHE A 69 -3.87 16.40 -8.18
N GLN A 70 -5.09 15.88 -8.32
CA GLN A 70 -5.80 15.24 -7.21
C GLN A 70 -5.16 13.90 -6.82
N LYS A 71 -4.69 13.12 -7.80
CA LYS A 71 -3.94 11.88 -7.54
C LYS A 71 -2.67 12.16 -6.74
N SER A 72 -1.90 13.17 -7.14
CA SER A 72 -0.69 13.60 -6.42
C SER A 72 -1.03 14.08 -5.00
N LYS A 73 -2.09 14.88 -4.83
CA LYS A 73 -2.55 15.31 -3.49
C LYS A 73 -2.88 14.10 -2.59
N ARG A 74 -3.57 13.09 -3.11
CA ARG A 74 -3.90 11.87 -2.35
C ARG A 74 -2.65 11.06 -1.97
N MET A 75 -1.70 10.96 -2.88
CA MET A 75 -0.41 10.29 -2.60
C MET A 75 0.36 10.99 -1.48
N GLU A 76 0.37 12.33 -1.45
CA GLU A 76 1.01 13.09 -0.36
C GLU A 76 0.29 12.92 0.98
N ILE A 77 -1.04 12.89 0.99
CA ILE A 77 -1.83 12.56 2.19
C ILE A 77 -1.48 11.15 2.68
N PHE A 78 -1.42 10.19 1.75
CA PHE A 78 -1.02 8.82 2.04
C PHE A 78 0.38 8.74 2.66
N LYS A 79 1.37 9.44 2.07
CA LYS A 79 2.73 9.53 2.61
C LYS A 79 2.74 10.07 4.04
N SER A 80 2.04 11.17 4.29
CA SER A 80 1.93 11.78 5.61
C SER A 80 1.35 10.80 6.64
N ASN A 81 0.26 10.12 6.28
CA ASN A 81 -0.39 9.14 7.15
C ASN A 81 0.49 7.88 7.36
N LEU A 82 1.23 7.43 6.35
CA LEU A 82 2.20 6.34 6.49
C LEU A 82 3.30 6.68 7.49
N LEU A 83 3.89 7.87 7.39
CA LEU A 83 4.90 8.36 8.33
C LEU A 83 4.32 8.49 9.75
N TYR A 84 3.07 8.92 9.88
CA TYR A 84 2.36 8.96 11.17
C TYR A 84 2.21 7.57 11.78
N VAL A 85 1.75 6.58 11.00
CA VAL A 85 1.63 5.18 11.45
C VAL A 85 2.98 4.62 11.89
N MET A 86 4.03 4.84 11.12
CA MET A 86 5.39 4.39 11.47
C MET A 86 5.86 5.00 12.79
N ARG A 87 5.71 6.32 12.95
CA ARG A 87 6.11 7.03 14.17
C ARG A 87 5.30 6.57 15.39
N HIS A 88 3.97 6.42 15.27
CA HIS A 88 3.11 5.92 16.34
C HIS A 88 3.53 4.50 16.75
N ASN A 89 3.79 3.63 15.77
CA ASN A 89 4.12 2.24 16.04
C ASN A 89 5.52 2.03 16.63
N GLU A 90 6.45 2.97 16.42
CA GLU A 90 7.78 2.95 17.06
C GLU A 90 7.77 3.44 18.51
N ASP A 91 6.76 4.23 18.90
CA ASP A 91 6.65 4.73 20.26
C ASP A 91 6.26 3.60 21.23
N SER A 92 7.19 3.26 22.12
CA SER A 92 7.02 2.21 23.15
C SER A 92 5.94 2.51 24.21
N SER A 93 5.52 3.77 24.34
CA SER A 93 4.45 4.17 25.26
C SER A 93 3.04 3.85 24.72
N THR A 94 2.93 3.56 23.42
CA THR A 94 1.64 3.23 22.79
C THR A 94 1.17 1.82 23.15
N THR A 95 -0.08 1.70 23.58
CA THR A 95 -0.70 0.41 23.95
C THR A 95 -1.37 -0.32 22.77
N PHE A 96 -1.42 0.33 21.61
CA PHE A 96 -2.01 -0.21 20.38
C PHE A 96 -1.20 0.22 19.16
N LYS A 97 -1.33 -0.54 18.07
CA LYS A 97 -0.68 -0.25 16.79
C LYS A 97 -1.67 0.21 15.75
N LEU A 98 -1.28 1.22 14.97
CA LEU A 98 -1.99 1.64 13.77
C LEU A 98 -1.57 0.78 12.59
N LYS A 99 -2.43 0.68 11.58
CA LYS A 99 -2.16 -0.05 10.34
C LYS A 99 -2.67 0.74 9.15
N ILE A 100 -2.04 0.54 8.00
CA ILE A 100 -2.55 1.06 6.72
C ILE A 100 -3.88 0.39 6.37
N ASN A 101 -4.88 1.20 6.05
CA ASN A 101 -6.26 0.78 5.75
C ASN A 101 -6.88 1.67 4.66
N GLN A 102 -8.11 1.40 4.23
CA GLN A 102 -8.80 2.16 3.17
C GLN A 102 -8.92 3.68 3.39
N MET A 103 -8.67 4.18 4.62
CA MET A 103 -8.68 5.59 4.97
C MET A 103 -7.29 6.24 4.98
N SER A 104 -6.24 5.50 4.62
CA SER A 104 -4.86 5.98 4.72
C SER A 104 -4.53 7.11 3.73
N ASP A 105 -5.32 7.37 2.70
CA ASP A 105 -5.20 8.55 1.83
C ASP A 105 -6.28 9.62 2.09
N TRP A 106 -6.93 9.58 3.27
CA TRP A 106 -7.94 10.54 3.71
C TRP A 106 -7.32 11.60 4.63
N THR A 107 -7.87 12.81 4.59
CA THR A 107 -7.60 13.84 5.59
C THR A 107 -8.37 13.56 6.88
N ASP A 108 -8.03 14.28 7.95
CA ASP A 108 -8.72 14.17 9.24
C ASP A 108 -10.18 14.62 9.09
N GLU A 109 -10.43 15.70 8.36
CA GLU A 109 -11.77 16.24 8.10
C GLU A 109 -12.65 15.25 7.33
N GLU A 110 -12.07 14.53 6.35
CA GLU A 110 -12.80 13.51 5.59
C GLU A 110 -13.20 12.32 6.47
N ARG A 111 -12.35 11.95 7.44
CA ARG A 111 -12.68 10.89 8.41
C ARG A 111 -13.71 11.35 9.43
N ASP A 112 -13.61 12.60 9.88
CA ASP A 112 -14.55 13.19 10.84
C ASP A 112 -15.94 13.37 10.23
N ALA A 113 -16.04 13.67 8.94
CA ALA A 113 -17.32 13.75 8.23
C ALA A 113 -18.11 12.42 8.17
N LEU A 114 -17.48 11.28 8.54
CA LEU A 114 -18.15 9.98 8.66
C LEU A 114 -18.69 9.66 10.06
N ARG A 115 -18.36 10.47 11.07
CA ARG A 115 -18.77 10.28 12.47
C ARG A 115 -20.13 10.93 12.73
#